data_AF-A0A7W1B0Z0-F1
#
_entry.id   AF-A0A7W1B0Z0-F1
#
_cell.length_a   1.000
_cell.length_b   1.000
_cell.length_c   1.000
_cell.angle_alpha   90.00
_cell.angle_beta   90.00
_cell.angle_gamma   90.00
#
_symmetry.space_group_name_H-M   'P 1'
#
loop_
_entity.id
_entity.type
_entity.pdbx_description
1 polymer ?
#
loop_
_entity_poly.entity_id
_entity_poly.type
_entity_poly.pdbx_seq_one_letter_code
_entity_poly.pdbx_strand_id
1 'polypeptide(L)'
;MEQLTPLDAAAAAEVERQVLGRAKLRPRRAWGVPGRAVLAVDPAAAERRREDAVRERSVRLYPQRDGMTGLYALLPAPEAIRAYQALTRHRERPDR
;
A
#
# COMPACT_ATOMS: atom_id res chain seq x y z
N MET A 1 -2.40 1.96 -11.74
CA MET A 1 -3.24 0.81 -12.15
C MET A 1 -2.70 -0.34 -11.33
N GLU A 2 -3.48 -0.95 -10.45
CA GLU A 2 -2.98 -2.03 -9.59
C GLU A 2 -2.55 -3.20 -10.48
N GLN A 3 -1.23 -3.40 -10.67
CA GLN A 3 -0.71 -4.55 -11.40
C GLN A 3 -0.72 -5.76 -10.46
N LEU A 4 -1.70 -6.63 -10.66
CA LEU A 4 -1.75 -7.93 -10.01
C LEU A 4 -0.91 -8.92 -10.83
N THR A 5 0.18 -9.42 -10.24
CA THR A 5 0.90 -10.55 -10.82
C THR A 5 0.14 -11.83 -10.48
N PRO A 6 -0.34 -12.61 -11.46
CA PRO A 6 -1.04 -13.85 -11.18
C PRO A 6 -0.10 -14.90 -10.57
N LEU A 7 -0.60 -15.66 -9.59
CA LEU A 7 0.08 -16.84 -9.09
C LEU A 7 0.13 -17.92 -10.20
N ASP A 8 1.18 -18.72 -10.21
CA ASP A 8 1.18 -19.93 -11.03
C ASP A 8 0.11 -20.93 -10.54
N ALA A 9 -0.23 -21.89 -11.40
CA ALA A 9 -1.32 -22.83 -11.13
C ALA A 9 -1.08 -23.69 -9.87
N ALA A 10 0.18 -23.99 -9.54
CA ALA A 10 0.51 -24.81 -8.38
C ALA A 10 0.35 -24.01 -7.07
N ALA A 11 0.83 -22.76 -7.07
CA ALA A 11 0.66 -21.81 -5.98
C ALA A 11 -0.82 -21.44 -5.76
N ALA A 12 -1.57 -21.22 -6.84
CA ALA A 12 -3.01 -20.94 -6.77
C ALA A 12 -3.78 -22.12 -6.15
N ALA A 13 -3.48 -23.35 -6.57
CA ALA A 13 -4.11 -24.56 -6.03
C ALA A 13 -3.75 -24.78 -4.55
N GLU A 14 -2.54 -24.43 -4.12
CA GLU A 14 -2.15 -24.50 -2.70
C GLU A 14 -2.88 -23.45 -1.85
N VAL A 15 -2.98 -22.20 -2.33
CA VAL A 15 -3.78 -21.17 -1.66
C VAL A 15 -5.24 -21.63 -1.54
N GLU A 16 -5.81 -22.18 -2.61
CA GLU A 16 -7.17 -22.71 -2.63
C GLU A 16 -7.36 -23.82 -1.58
N ARG A 17 -6.46 -24.81 -1.52
CA ARG A 17 -6.49 -25.85 -0.48
C ARG A 17 -6.46 -25.26 0.93
N GLN A 18 -5.58 -24.29 1.20
CA GLN A 18 -5.44 -23.68 2.52
C GLN A 18 -6.66 -22.84 2.94
N VAL A 19 -7.32 -22.20 1.99
CA VAL A 19 -8.56 -21.42 2.21
C VAL A 19 -9.75 -22.37 2.40
N LEU A 20 -9.90 -23.38 1.53
CA LEU A 20 -10.99 -24.35 1.61
C LEU A 20 -10.92 -25.22 2.87
N GLY A 21 -9.71 -25.56 3.34
CA GLY A 21 -9.52 -26.22 4.65
C GLY A 21 -10.03 -25.41 5.85
N ARG A 22 -10.29 -24.11 5.66
CA ARG A 22 -10.85 -23.18 6.65
C ARG A 22 -12.26 -22.70 6.29
N ALA A 23 -12.91 -23.30 5.29
CA ALA A 23 -14.22 -22.88 4.78
C ALA A 23 -15.35 -22.94 5.82
N LYS A 24 -15.19 -23.72 6.90
CA LYS A 24 -16.17 -23.82 8.00
C LYS A 24 -16.08 -22.67 9.02
N LEU A 25 -15.15 -21.72 8.85
CA LEU A 25 -15.05 -20.57 9.74
C LEU A 25 -16.23 -19.60 9.56
N ARG A 26 -16.69 -19.02 10.67
CA ARG A 26 -17.66 -17.90 10.63
C ARG A 26 -17.08 -16.75 9.79
N PRO A 27 -17.90 -15.94 9.08
CA PRO A 27 -17.43 -14.88 8.19
C PRO A 27 -16.35 -13.99 8.81
N ARG A 28 -16.59 -13.47 10.02
CA ARG A 28 -15.63 -12.66 10.82
C ARG A 28 -14.24 -13.30 10.99
N ARG A 29 -14.16 -14.63 11.06
CA ARG A 29 -12.91 -15.40 11.21
C ARG A 29 -12.31 -15.84 9.87
N ALA A 30 -13.10 -15.81 8.79
CA ALA A 30 -12.62 -16.06 7.42
C ALA A 30 -11.99 -14.81 6.79
N TRP A 31 -12.34 -13.60 7.27
CA TRP A 31 -11.69 -12.35 6.85
C TRP A 31 -10.18 -12.42 7.08
N GLY A 32 -9.41 -12.24 6.00
CA GLY A 32 -7.95 -12.27 6.01
C GLY A 32 -7.32 -13.67 5.84
N VAL A 33 -8.10 -14.76 5.82
CA VAL A 33 -7.58 -16.10 5.52
C VAL A 33 -6.96 -16.17 4.11
N PRO A 34 -7.61 -15.65 3.05
CA PRO A 34 -7.00 -15.66 1.71
C PRO A 34 -5.69 -14.87 1.65
N GLY A 35 -5.65 -13.67 2.22
CA GLY A 35 -4.44 -12.84 2.23
C GLY A 35 -3.28 -13.51 2.96
N ARG A 36 -3.55 -14.20 4.09
CA ARG A 36 -2.53 -14.96 4.83
C ARG A 36 -2.06 -16.20 4.07
N ALA A 37 -2.97 -16.92 3.40
CA ALA A 37 -2.61 -18.07 2.57
C ALA A 37 -1.72 -17.66 1.40
N VAL A 38 -2.05 -16.54 0.73
CA VAL A 38 -1.21 -15.97 -0.34
C VAL A 38 0.18 -15.59 0.19
N LEU A 39 0.28 -14.91 1.34
CA LEU A 39 1.56 -14.56 1.94
C LEU A 39 2.39 -15.77 2.39
N ALA A 40 1.74 -16.87 2.78
CA ALA A 40 2.41 -18.11 3.15
C ALA A 40 3.00 -18.84 1.92
N VAL A 41 2.30 -18.81 0.79
CA VAL A 41 2.71 -19.47 -0.46
C VAL A 41 3.69 -18.60 -1.25
N ASP A 42 3.55 -17.28 -1.21
CA ASP A 42 4.44 -16.33 -1.88
C ASP A 42 4.84 -15.18 -0.93
N PRO A 43 5.82 -15.42 -0.05
CA PRO A 43 6.34 -14.40 0.87
C PRO A 43 6.90 -13.18 0.13
N ALA A 44 7.46 -13.40 -1.06
CA ALA A 44 8.04 -12.34 -1.89
C ALA A 44 6.97 -11.44 -2.54
N ALA A 45 5.70 -11.87 -2.62
CA ALA A 45 4.60 -11.04 -3.13
C ALA A 45 4.35 -9.77 -2.31
N ALA A 46 4.64 -9.78 -1.00
CA ALA A 46 4.55 -8.57 -0.19
C ALA A 46 5.64 -7.56 -0.58
N GLU A 47 6.86 -8.06 -0.81
CA GLU A 47 8.00 -7.21 -1.17
C GLU A 47 7.85 -6.64 -2.58
N ARG A 48 7.44 -7.46 -3.56
CA ARG A 48 7.18 -6.96 -4.93
C ARG A 48 6.09 -5.88 -4.95
N ARG A 49 4.99 -6.06 -4.20
CA ARG A 49 3.96 -5.02 -4.05
C ARG A 49 4.51 -3.75 -3.43
N ARG A 50 5.43 -3.86 -2.46
CA ARG A 50 6.10 -2.72 -1.85
C ARG A 50 6.99 -2.00 -2.87
N GLU A 51 7.80 -2.75 -3.61
CA GLU A 51 8.68 -2.21 -4.67
C GLU A 51 7.87 -1.50 -5.77
N ASP A 52 6.78 -2.10 -6.21
CA ASP A 52 5.89 -1.50 -7.21
C ASP A 52 5.22 -0.23 -6.68
N ALA A 53 4.72 -0.23 -5.45
CA ALA A 53 4.18 0.97 -4.81
C ALA A 53 5.25 2.08 -4.65
N VAL A 54 6.52 1.71 -4.41
CA VAL A 54 7.64 2.67 -4.36
C VAL A 54 7.92 3.25 -5.76
N ARG A 55 7.74 2.48 -6.83
CA ARG A 55 7.88 2.98 -8.22
C ARG A 55 6.77 3.96 -8.59
N GLU A 56 5.58 3.80 -8.03
CA GLU A 56 4.43 4.71 -8.24
C GLU A 56 4.52 6.03 -7.45
N ARG A 57 5.60 6.27 -6.70
CA ARG A 57 5.80 7.52 -5.97
C ARG A 57 5.62 8.73 -6.88
N SER A 58 4.91 9.74 -6.40
CA SER A 58 4.62 10.91 -7.21
C SER A 58 4.44 12.15 -6.34
N VAL A 59 4.76 13.31 -6.92
CA VAL A 59 4.55 14.62 -6.32
C VAL A 59 3.78 15.47 -7.32
N ARG A 60 2.69 16.08 -6.89
CA ARG A 60 1.79 16.87 -7.74
C ARG A 60 1.43 18.18 -7.06
N LEU A 61 1.31 19.22 -7.87
CA LEU A 61 0.80 20.52 -7.46
C LEU A 61 -0.62 20.68 -8.00
N TYR A 62 -1.50 21.19 -7.14
CA TYR A 62 -2.89 21.50 -7.46
C TYR A 62 -3.08 23.00 -7.22
N PRO A 63 -3.12 23.83 -8.29
CA PRO A 63 -3.35 25.26 -8.15
C PRO A 63 -4.62 25.55 -7.36
N GLN A 64 -4.56 26.52 -6.45
CA GLN A 64 -5.70 27.00 -5.64
C GLN A 64 -5.85 28.52 -5.82
N ARG A 65 -6.84 29.11 -5.14
CA ARG A 65 -7.05 30.57 -5.15
C ARG A 65 -5.97 31.31 -4.36
N ASP A 66 -5.94 32.63 -4.51
CA ASP A 66 -5.13 33.55 -3.68
C ASP A 66 -3.62 33.31 -3.75
N GLY A 67 -3.13 32.84 -4.90
CA GLY A 67 -1.71 32.52 -5.09
C GLY A 67 -1.24 31.25 -4.38
N MET A 68 -2.17 30.48 -3.80
CA MET A 68 -1.86 29.25 -3.08
C MET A 68 -1.87 28.03 -4.01
N THR A 69 -1.20 26.96 -3.60
CA THR A 69 -1.18 25.67 -4.31
C THR A 69 -1.14 24.54 -3.31
N GLY A 70 -2.01 23.54 -3.50
CA GLY A 70 -1.97 22.30 -2.76
C GLY A 70 -0.82 21.41 -3.25
N LEU A 71 -0.04 20.87 -2.34
CA LEU A 71 1.01 19.88 -2.62
C LEU A 71 0.51 18.50 -2.19
N TYR A 72 0.51 17.54 -3.11
CA TYR A 72 0.24 16.13 -2.83
C TYR A 72 1.48 15.30 -3.12
N ALA A 73 1.84 14.42 -2.20
CA ALA A 73 2.94 13.47 -2.38
C ALA A 73 2.50 12.06 -2.00
N LEU A 74 2.60 11.13 -2.94
CA LEU A 74 2.52 9.70 -2.68
C LEU A 74 3.95 9.17 -2.49
N LEU A 75 4.27 8.74 -1.27
CA LEU A 75 5.60 8.32 -0.86
C LEU A 75 5.52 7.06 0.01
N PRO A 76 6.63 6.31 0.16
CA PRO A 76 6.76 5.33 1.23
C PRO A 76 6.47 5.97 2.59
N ALA A 77 5.75 5.27 3.47
CA ALA A 77 5.27 5.83 4.73
C ALA A 77 6.36 6.52 5.59
N PRO A 78 7.59 5.98 5.75
CA PRO A 78 8.64 6.67 6.49
C PRO A 78 9.05 8.01 5.87
N GLU A 79 9.03 8.11 4.54
CA GLU A 79 9.34 9.34 3.82
C GLU A 79 8.19 10.35 3.91
N ALA A 80 6.94 9.89 3.76
CA ALA A 80 5.75 10.72 3.93
C ALA A 80 5.71 11.39 5.31
N ILE A 81 6.04 10.65 6.38
CA ILE A 81 6.11 11.18 7.75
C ILE A 81 7.17 12.28 7.86
N ARG A 82 8.37 12.05 7.29
CA ARG A 82 9.44 13.06 7.30
C ARG A 82 9.05 14.32 6.52
N ALA A 83 8.44 14.15 5.35
CA ALA A 83 7.96 15.26 4.53
C ALA A 83 6.88 16.07 5.28
N TYR A 84 5.91 15.39 5.88
CA TYR A 84 4.89 16.02 6.71
C TYR A 84 5.51 16.86 7.83
N GLN A 85 6.41 16.27 8.62
CA GLN A 85 7.07 16.98 9.73
C GLN A 85 7.85 18.20 9.24
N ALA A 86 8.55 18.12 8.11
CA ALA A 86 9.29 19.24 7.54
C ALA A 86 8.35 20.38 7.11
N LEU A 87 7.24 20.06 6.44
CA LEU A 87 6.24 21.03 6.00
C LEU A 87 5.51 21.67 7.19
N THR A 88 5.17 20.88 8.22
CA THR A 88 4.59 21.41 9.46
C THR A 88 5.53 22.42 10.13
N ARG A 89 6.82 22.09 10.25
CA ARG A 89 7.82 23.01 10.78
C ARG A 89 7.98 24.27 9.93
N HIS A 90 7.87 24.17 8.61
CA HIS A 90 7.94 25.33 7.73
C HIS A 90 6.74 26.27 7.95
N ARG A 91 5.53 25.71 8.07
CA ARG A 91 4.30 26.47 8.36
C ARG A 91 4.36 27.23 9.69
N GLU A 92 5.02 26.65 10.69
CA GLU A 92 5.13 27.24 12.03
C GLU A 92 6.20 28.32 12.14
N ARG A 93 7.04 28.51 11.11
CA ARG A 93 7.98 29.64 11.08
C ARG A 93 7.22 30.92 10.74
N PRO A 94 7.40 32.00 11.51
CA PRO A 94 6.84 33.29 11.13
C PRO A 94 7.45 33.74 9.80
N ASP A 95 6.61 34.34 8.96
CA ASP A 95 7.07 34.99 7.74
C ASP A 95 8.14 36.03 8.11
N ARG A 96 9.31 35.92 7.46
CA ARG A 96 10.43 36.84 7.66
C ARG A 96 10.24 38.14 6.90
#